data_AF-A0A2Z2NTG0-F1
#
_entry.id   AF-A0A2Z2NTG0-F1
#
_cell.length_a   1.000
_cell.length_b   1.000
_cell.length_c   1.000
_cell.angle_alpha   90.00
_cell.angle_beta   90.00
_cell.angle_gamma   90.00
#
_symmetry.space_group_name_H-M   'P 1'
#
loop_
_entity.id
_entity.type
_entity.pdbx_description
1 polymer ?
#
loop_
_entity_poly.entity_id
_entity_poly.type
_entity_poly.pdbx_seq_one_letter_code
_entity_poly.pdbx_strand_id
1 'polypeptide(L)'
;MFVYQFFAGAILARHYRMLLTVVSSLRPSLHWSLLGLGFALIQYDAFFPSEAQEAIIRVLGQLPTTLGVVILLVMACANTRLRKILQYPSLQFIGKISYSFYLVHAIVLLSLAHQFHGLLSYWAISLATVVLSVVIAWVLFLAVEKPTMALSRRLAK
;
A
#
# COMPACT_ATOMS: atom_id res chain seq x y z
N MET A 1 -16.71 7.13 0.38
CA MET A 1 -16.45 6.32 1.59
C MET A 1 -14.98 6.35 2.06
N PHE A 2 -14.12 7.25 1.55
CA PHE A 2 -12.71 7.38 1.96
C PHE A 2 -12.37 8.69 2.70
N VAL A 3 -13.37 9.58 2.87
CA VAL A 3 -13.17 10.92 3.43
C VAL A 3 -12.62 10.88 4.86
N TYR A 4 -13.11 9.94 5.69
CA TYR A 4 -12.63 9.82 7.07
C TYR A 4 -11.19 9.29 7.15
N GLN A 5 -10.77 8.40 6.24
CA GLN A 5 -9.38 7.94 6.15
C GLN A 5 -8.44 9.07 5.73
N PHE A 6 -8.90 9.93 4.81
CA PHE A 6 -8.19 11.14 4.43
C PHE A 6 -8.01 12.09 5.64
N PHE A 7 -9.08 12.32 6.41
CA PHE A 7 -8.99 13.11 7.64
C PHE A 7 -8.04 12.49 8.68
N ALA A 8 -8.10 11.16 8.87
CA ALA A 8 -7.16 10.46 9.73
C ALA A 8 -5.70 10.66 9.29
N GLY A 9 -5.45 10.58 7.98
CA GLY A 9 -4.14 10.89 7.38
C GLY A 9 -3.71 12.34 7.61
N ALA A 10 -4.61 13.31 7.46
CA ALA A 10 -4.33 14.71 7.70
C ALA A 10 -4.03 15.01 9.18
N ILE A 11 -4.78 14.40 10.10
CA ILE A 11 -4.54 14.51 11.56
C ILE A 11 -3.20 13.86 11.93
N LEU A 12 -2.90 12.69 11.36
CA LEU A 12 -1.61 12.01 11.50
C LEU A 12 -0.47 12.90 11.02
N ALA A 13 -0.58 13.49 9.83
CA ALA A 13 0.41 14.40 9.28
C ALA A 13 0.60 15.66 10.13
N ARG A 14 -0.47 16.17 10.78
CA ARG A 14 -0.37 17.31 11.70
C ARG A 14 0.39 16.96 12.99
N HIS A 15 0.21 15.75 13.53
CA HIS A 15 0.78 15.33 14.82
C HIS A 15 1.96 14.37 14.70
N TYR A 16 2.51 14.18 13.50
CA TYR A 16 3.51 13.15 13.23
C TYR A 16 4.75 13.26 14.13
N ARG A 17 5.23 14.48 14.43
CA ARG A 17 6.41 14.68 15.29
C ARG A 17 6.20 14.16 16.70
N MET A 18 5.05 14.48 17.29
CA MET A 18 4.66 14.01 18.63
C MET A 18 4.58 12.49 18.65
N LEU A 19 3.92 11.89 17.65
CA LEU A 19 3.78 10.45 17.54
C LEU A 19 5.12 9.73 17.40
N LEU A 20 6.04 10.29 16.59
CA LEU A 20 7.39 9.74 16.45
C LEU A 20 8.17 9.81 17.76
N THR A 21 8.12 10.92 18.49
CA THR A 21 8.79 11.02 19.80
C THR A 21 8.26 10.00 20.79
N VAL A 22 6.92 9.85 20.89
CA VAL A 22 6.29 8.87 21.78
C VAL A 22 6.71 7.45 21.40
N VAL A 23 6.55 7.05 20.15
CA VAL A 23 6.86 5.69 19.70
C VAL A 23 8.36 5.38 19.79
N SER A 24 9.23 6.35 19.52
CA SER A 24 10.68 6.17 19.64
C SER A 24 11.16 5.98 21.08
N SER A 25 10.41 6.50 22.07
CA SER A 25 10.71 6.33 23.49
C SER A 25 10.28 4.97 24.06
N LEU A 26 9.49 4.21 23.30
CA LEU A 26 9.03 2.89 23.70
C LEU A 26 10.17 1.86 23.69
N ARG A 27 10.00 0.81 24.51
CA ARG A 27 10.92 -0.34 24.54
C ARG A 27 10.99 -1.01 23.15
N PRO A 28 12.17 -1.47 22.71
CA PRO A 28 12.33 -2.13 21.40
C PRO A 28 11.45 -3.37 21.19
N SER A 29 11.10 -4.10 22.25
CA SER A 29 10.18 -5.24 22.18
C SER A 29 8.76 -4.82 21.78
N LEU A 30 8.30 -3.67 22.28
CA LEU A 30 6.97 -3.14 22.01
C LEU A 30 6.82 -2.70 20.55
N HIS A 31 7.93 -2.35 19.86
CA HIS A 31 7.89 -2.07 18.42
C HIS A 31 7.45 -3.28 17.61
N TRP A 32 7.93 -4.48 17.95
CA TRP A 32 7.52 -5.71 17.27
C TRP A 32 6.08 -6.07 17.58
N SER A 33 5.64 -5.88 18.83
CA SER A 33 4.23 -6.06 19.21
C SER A 33 3.32 -5.09 18.46
N LEU A 34 3.71 -3.81 18.30
CA LEU A 34 2.95 -2.81 17.54
C LEU A 34 2.90 -3.13 16.05
N LEU A 35 3.99 -3.62 15.46
CA LEU A 35 4.00 -4.09 14.07
C LEU A 35 3.08 -5.29 13.88
N GLY A 36 3.14 -6.27 14.78
CA GLY A 36 2.25 -7.44 14.75
C GLY A 36 0.78 -7.05 14.91
N LEU A 37 0.49 -6.14 15.85
CA LEU A 37 -0.86 -5.61 16.07
C LEU A 37 -1.37 -4.82 14.84
N GLY A 38 -0.54 -3.93 14.29
CA GLY A 38 -0.89 -3.16 13.09
C GLY A 38 -1.20 -4.07 11.90
N PHE A 39 -0.38 -5.12 11.70
CA PHE A 39 -0.62 -6.11 10.65
C PHE A 39 -1.91 -6.92 10.89
N ALA A 40 -2.16 -7.35 12.13
CA ALA A 40 -3.39 -8.07 12.48
C ALA A 40 -4.65 -7.23 12.25
N LEU A 41 -4.61 -5.94 12.60
CA LEU A 41 -5.72 -5.01 12.42
C LEU A 41 -6.05 -4.73 10.95
N ILE A 42 -5.06 -4.72 10.05
CA ILE A 42 -5.30 -4.55 8.60
C ILE A 42 -6.07 -5.74 8.03
N GLN A 43 -5.84 -6.93 8.57
CA GLN A 43 -6.51 -8.14 8.08
C GLN A 43 -7.92 -8.31 8.66
N TYR A 44 -8.35 -7.43 9.57
CA TYR A 44 -9.64 -7.55 10.26
C TYR A 44 -10.82 -7.72 9.30
N ASP A 45 -10.92 -6.85 8.28
CA ASP A 45 -12.01 -6.89 7.29
C ASP A 45 -12.01 -8.18 6.45
N ALA A 46 -10.85 -8.80 6.24
CA ALA A 46 -10.75 -10.05 5.51
C ALA A 46 -11.28 -11.25 6.32
N PHE A 47 -11.15 -11.21 7.65
CA PHE A 47 -11.64 -12.26 8.54
C PHE A 47 -13.08 -12.04 9.00
N PHE A 48 -13.50 -10.78 9.13
CA PHE A 48 -14.84 -10.39 9.54
C PHE A 48 -15.46 -9.45 8.49
N PRO A 49 -15.77 -9.96 7.29
CA PRO A 49 -16.35 -9.14 6.22
C PRO A 49 -17.69 -8.57 6.69
N SER A 50 -17.74 -7.24 6.81
CA SER A 50 -18.97 -6.54 7.16
C SER A 50 -19.86 -6.41 5.92
N GLU A 51 -20.85 -7.31 5.79
CA GLU A 51 -21.93 -7.26 4.78
C GLU A 51 -22.91 -6.09 5.00
N ALA A 52 -22.69 -5.29 6.05
CA ALA A 52 -23.60 -4.23 6.46
C ALA A 52 -23.79 -3.20 5.34
N GLN A 53 -25.04 -2.91 4.97
CA GLN A 53 -25.35 -1.90 3.95
C GLN A 53 -25.39 -0.47 4.53
N GLU A 54 -25.57 -0.35 5.84
CA GLU A 54 -25.66 0.94 6.53
C GLU A 54 -24.31 1.65 6.63
N ALA A 55 -24.29 2.94 6.27
CA ALA A 55 -23.07 3.73 6.21
C ALA A 55 -22.31 3.79 7.55
N ILE A 56 -23.02 3.89 8.68
CA ILE A 56 -22.41 3.96 10.02
C ILE A 56 -21.68 2.66 10.35
N ILE A 57 -22.35 1.51 10.16
CA ILE A 57 -21.78 0.19 10.48
C ILE A 57 -20.57 -0.09 9.59
N ARG A 58 -20.61 0.31 8.32
CA ARG A 58 -19.46 0.18 7.43
C ARG A 58 -18.26 1.04 7.87
N VAL A 59 -18.49 2.28 8.30
CA VAL A 59 -17.40 3.15 8.81
C VAL A 59 -16.78 2.52 10.05
N LEU A 60 -17.61 2.05 10.99
CA LEU A 60 -17.14 1.37 12.19
C LEU A 60 -16.35 0.09 11.85
N GLY A 61 -16.79 -0.68 10.86
CA GLY A 61 -16.12 -1.88 10.38
C GLY A 61 -14.70 -1.62 9.85
N GLN A 62 -14.47 -0.47 9.21
CA GLN A 62 -13.17 -0.11 8.63
C GLN A 62 -12.23 0.65 9.59
N LEU A 63 -12.67 0.97 10.81
CA LEU A 63 -11.83 1.62 11.82
C LEU A 63 -10.61 0.78 12.20
N PRO A 64 -10.72 -0.55 12.46
CA PRO A 64 -9.58 -1.41 12.76
C PRO A 64 -8.52 -1.33 11.65
N THR A 65 -8.93 -1.47 10.39
CA THR A 65 -8.04 -1.39 9.22
C THR A 65 -7.34 -0.05 9.15
N THR A 66 -8.06 1.05 9.38
CA THR A 66 -7.50 2.41 9.39
C THR A 66 -6.48 2.60 10.51
N LEU A 67 -6.78 2.12 11.73
CA LEU A 67 -5.85 2.15 12.86
C LEU A 67 -4.61 1.31 12.59
N GLY A 68 -4.77 0.13 12.00
CA GLY A 68 -3.66 -0.74 11.61
C GLY A 68 -2.70 -0.05 10.65
N VAL A 69 -3.24 0.62 9.61
CA VAL A 69 -2.44 1.41 8.65
C VAL A 69 -1.72 2.57 9.35
N VAL A 70 -2.38 3.32 10.23
CA VAL A 70 -1.76 4.41 10.99
C VAL A 70 -0.60 3.89 11.85
N ILE A 71 -0.77 2.78 12.57
CA ILE A 71 0.28 2.16 13.36
C ILE A 71 1.47 1.79 12.47
N LEU A 72 1.24 1.11 11.34
CA LEU A 72 2.32 0.73 10.42
C LEU A 72 3.05 1.95 9.85
N LEU A 73 2.34 3.01 9.47
CA LEU A 73 2.95 4.24 8.95
C LEU A 73 3.83 4.95 10.00
N VAL A 74 3.35 5.05 11.25
CA VAL A 74 4.15 5.64 12.34
C VAL A 74 5.38 4.76 12.62
N MET A 75 5.21 3.44 12.67
CA MET A 75 6.30 2.50 12.91
C MET A 75 7.36 2.53 11.80
N ALA A 76 6.94 2.62 10.53
CA ALA A 76 7.83 2.75 9.38
C ALA A 76 8.75 3.97 9.48
N CYS A 77 8.26 5.06 10.09
CA CYS A 77 9.01 6.29 10.30
C CYS A 77 9.85 6.27 11.60
N ALA A 78 9.31 5.72 12.69
CA ALA A 78 9.93 5.75 14.02
C ALA A 78 11.07 4.72 14.17
N ASN A 79 10.92 3.53 13.59
CA ASN A 79 11.88 2.44 13.78
C ASN A 79 13.02 2.52 12.76
N THR A 80 14.26 2.67 13.26
CA THR A 80 15.45 2.81 12.40
C THR A 80 15.78 1.57 11.59
N ARG A 81 15.53 0.35 12.11
CA ARG A 81 15.75 -0.90 11.38
C ARG A 81 14.74 -1.05 10.24
N LEU A 82 13.46 -0.82 10.55
CA LEU A 82 12.39 -0.89 9.55
C LEU A 82 12.60 0.13 8.43
N ARG A 83 12.98 1.36 8.80
CA ARG A 83 13.34 2.39 7.82
C ARG A 83 14.49 1.96 6.90
N LYS A 84 15.56 1.35 7.45
CA LYS A 84 16.67 0.82 6.63
C LYS A 84 16.20 -0.26 5.65
N ILE A 85 15.32 -1.16 6.09
CA ILE A 85 14.74 -2.19 5.22
C ILE A 85 13.93 -1.54 4.09
N LEU A 86 13.03 -0.62 4.42
CA LEU A 86 12.19 0.09 3.43
C LEU A 86 13.00 0.97 2.45
N GLN A 87 14.20 1.40 2.85
CA GLN A 87 15.13 2.15 2.01
C GLN A 87 16.01 1.26 1.12
N TYR A 88 15.89 -0.07 1.22
CA TYR A 88 16.65 -0.97 0.38
C TYR A 88 16.28 -0.77 -1.11
N PRO A 89 17.26 -0.79 -2.05
CA PRO A 89 17.03 -0.43 -3.44
C PRO A 89 15.90 -1.23 -4.12
N SER A 90 15.77 -2.52 -3.82
CA SER A 90 14.73 -3.38 -4.39
C SER A 90 13.33 -2.98 -3.93
N LEU A 91 13.16 -2.63 -2.64
CA LEU A 91 11.88 -2.16 -2.10
C LEU A 91 11.52 -0.78 -2.65
N GLN A 92 12.52 0.11 -2.80
CA GLN A 92 12.35 1.41 -3.45
C GLN A 92 11.97 1.27 -4.93
N PHE A 93 12.53 0.29 -5.64
CA PHE A 93 12.15 -0.01 -7.02
C PHE A 93 10.68 -0.42 -7.12
N ILE A 94 10.24 -1.37 -6.28
CA ILE A 94 8.83 -1.80 -6.23
C ILE A 94 7.92 -0.61 -5.93
N GLY A 95 8.30 0.25 -4.97
CA GLY A 95 7.56 1.46 -4.64
C GLY A 95 7.43 2.43 -5.82
N LYS A 96 8.50 2.62 -6.61
CA LYS A 96 8.49 3.52 -7.77
C LYS A 96 7.54 3.07 -8.88
N ILE A 97 7.48 1.77 -9.17
CA ILE A 97 6.61 1.24 -10.22
C ILE A 97 5.19 0.93 -9.74
N SER A 98 4.91 1.08 -8.44
CA SER A 98 3.66 0.65 -7.82
C SER A 98 2.43 1.28 -8.47
N TYR A 99 2.51 2.57 -8.81
CA TYR A 99 1.42 3.28 -9.49
C TYR A 99 1.16 2.71 -10.89
N SER A 100 2.22 2.62 -11.71
CA SER A 100 2.14 2.03 -13.04
C SER A 100 1.64 0.57 -13.01
N PHE A 101 2.10 -0.23 -12.04
CA PHE A 101 1.65 -1.61 -11.84
C PHE A 101 0.17 -1.69 -11.48
N TYR A 102 -0.29 -0.86 -10.55
CA TYR A 102 -1.71 -0.79 -10.17
C TYR A 102 -2.61 -0.50 -11.39
N LEU A 103 -2.14 0.34 -12.32
CA LEU A 103 -2.91 0.68 -13.51
C LEU A 103 -3.05 -0.49 -14.49
N VAL A 104 -2.02 -1.31 -14.66
CA VAL A 104 -1.99 -2.35 -15.71
C VAL A 104 -2.32 -3.76 -15.25
N HIS A 105 -2.10 -4.10 -13.98
CA HIS A 105 -2.17 -5.50 -13.53
C HIS A 105 -3.55 -6.15 -13.76
N ALA A 106 -4.64 -5.40 -13.54
CA ALA A 106 -5.98 -5.90 -13.77
C ALA A 106 -6.28 -6.11 -15.26
N ILE A 107 -5.81 -5.21 -16.12
CA ILE A 107 -5.96 -5.34 -17.58
C ILE A 107 -5.21 -6.59 -18.07
N VAL A 108 -3.95 -6.75 -17.65
CA VAL A 108 -3.13 -7.91 -17.98
C VAL A 108 -3.77 -9.20 -17.49
N LEU A 109 -4.25 -9.22 -16.24
CA LEU A 109 -4.94 -10.39 -15.66
C LEU A 109 -6.14 -10.78 -16.49
N LEU A 110 -7.02 -9.82 -16.81
CA LEU A 110 -8.24 -10.07 -17.56
C LEU A 110 -7.93 -10.51 -18.99
N SER A 111 -6.94 -9.92 -19.66
CA SER A 111 -6.50 -10.33 -20.99
C SER A 111 -5.96 -11.75 -21.01
N LEU A 112 -5.07 -12.11 -20.07
CA LEU A 112 -4.50 -13.46 -19.98
C LEU A 112 -5.55 -14.49 -19.55
N ALA A 113 -6.39 -14.14 -18.58
CA ALA A 113 -7.50 -14.98 -18.16
C ALA A 113 -8.42 -15.26 -19.35
N HIS A 114 -8.86 -14.24 -20.09
CA HIS A 114 -9.75 -14.43 -21.23
C HIS A 114 -9.11 -15.28 -22.34
N GLN A 115 -7.84 -15.05 -22.67
CA GLN A 115 -7.17 -15.72 -23.78
C GLN A 115 -6.75 -17.17 -23.47
N PHE A 116 -6.40 -17.46 -22.21
CA PHE A 116 -5.83 -18.74 -21.80
C PHE A 116 -6.70 -19.53 -20.81
N HIS A 117 -7.93 -19.06 -20.55
CA HIS A 117 -8.87 -19.79 -19.72
C HIS A 117 -9.09 -21.22 -20.26
N GLY A 118 -8.94 -22.23 -19.41
CA GLY A 118 -9.07 -23.64 -19.79
C GLY A 118 -7.87 -24.24 -20.52
N LEU A 119 -6.89 -23.44 -20.97
CA LEU A 119 -5.65 -23.89 -21.59
C LEU A 119 -4.49 -23.96 -20.60
N LEU A 120 -4.40 -22.97 -19.70
CA LEU A 120 -3.38 -22.90 -18.66
C LEU A 120 -4.01 -23.02 -17.27
N SER A 121 -3.24 -23.53 -16.30
CA SER A 121 -3.63 -23.52 -14.90
C SER A 121 -3.73 -22.09 -14.37
N TYR A 122 -4.64 -21.84 -13.42
CA TYR A 122 -4.78 -20.55 -12.74
C TYR A 122 -3.48 -20.04 -12.13
N TRP A 123 -2.61 -20.94 -11.64
CA TRP A 123 -1.30 -20.58 -11.12
C TRP A 123 -0.37 -20.05 -12.20
N ALA A 124 -0.38 -20.67 -13.38
CA ALA A 124 0.42 -20.22 -14.52
C ALA A 124 -0.06 -18.85 -15.03
N ILE A 125 -1.38 -18.65 -15.12
CA ILE A 125 -1.97 -17.35 -15.50
C ILE A 125 -1.62 -16.27 -14.47
N SER A 126 -1.70 -16.58 -13.18
CA SER A 126 -1.36 -15.63 -12.10
C SER A 126 0.11 -15.24 -12.12
N LEU A 127 1.02 -16.21 -12.27
CA LEU A 127 2.45 -15.94 -12.36
C LEU A 127 2.79 -15.12 -13.61
N ALA A 128 2.22 -15.49 -14.77
CA ALA A 128 2.39 -14.75 -16.01
C ALA A 128 1.85 -13.31 -15.88
N THR A 129 0.71 -13.13 -15.20
CA THR A 129 0.13 -11.81 -14.91
C THR A 129 1.11 -10.95 -14.13
N VAL A 130 1.66 -11.46 -13.03
CA VAL A 130 2.60 -10.69 -12.19
C VAL A 130 3.83 -10.30 -13.00
N VAL A 131 4.45 -11.26 -13.68
CA VAL A 131 5.67 -11.01 -14.48
C VAL A 131 5.41 -9.98 -15.57
N LEU A 132 4.37 -10.18 -16.37
CA LEU A 132 4.05 -9.29 -17.48
C LEU A 132 3.64 -7.89 -16.99
N SER A 133 2.90 -7.81 -15.89
CA SER A 133 2.51 -6.54 -15.28
C SER A 133 3.72 -5.77 -14.76
N VAL A 134 4.70 -6.42 -14.14
CA VAL A 134 5.95 -5.76 -13.71
C VAL A 134 6.73 -5.22 -14.91
N VAL A 135 6.84 -6.00 -15.98
CA VAL A 135 7.53 -5.58 -17.22
C VAL A 135 6.85 -4.36 -17.84
N ILE A 136 5.53 -4.42 -18.04
CA ILE A 136 4.77 -3.31 -18.63
C ILE A 136 4.80 -2.08 -17.70
N ALA A 137 4.64 -2.27 -16.39
CA ALA A 137 4.71 -1.19 -15.42
C ALA A 137 6.07 -0.49 -15.43
N TRP A 138 7.16 -1.23 -15.57
CA TRP A 138 8.49 -0.66 -15.68
C TRP A 138 8.66 0.18 -16.96
N VAL A 139 8.15 -0.31 -18.10
CA VAL A 139 8.16 0.43 -19.36
C VAL A 139 7.35 1.73 -19.23
N LEU A 140 6.13 1.66 -18.68
CA LEU A 140 5.30 2.84 -18.45
C LEU A 140 5.95 3.83 -17.47
N PHE A 141 6.57 3.33 -16.41
CA PHE A 141 7.30 4.15 -15.46
C PHE A 141 8.41 4.95 -16.15
N LEU A 142 9.20 4.31 -17.02
CA LEU A 142 10.28 4.96 -17.75
C LEU A 142 9.81 5.89 -18.87
N ALA A 143 8.80 5.46 -19.64
CA ALA A 143 8.36 6.14 -20.86
C ALA A 143 7.31 7.24 -20.62
N VAL A 144 6.53 7.14 -19.54
CA VAL A 144 5.41 8.05 -19.26
C VAL A 144 5.57 8.74 -17.92
N GLU A 145 5.70 7.98 -16.83
CA GLU A 145 5.66 8.53 -15.47
C GLU A 145 6.87 9.43 -15.18
N LYS A 146 8.09 8.95 -15.46
CA LYS A 146 9.33 9.71 -15.26
C LYS A 146 9.39 11.01 -16.09
N PRO A 147 9.07 11.02 -17.40
CA PRO A 147 9.08 12.25 -18.18
C PRO A 147 7.96 13.23 -17.78
N THR A 148 6.76 12.74 -17.46
CA THR A 148 5.66 13.63 -16.99
C THR A 148 5.99 14.27 -15.65
N MET A 149 6.60 13.55 -14.71
CA MET A 149 7.12 14.12 -13.47
C MET A 149 8.20 15.19 -13.71
N ALA A 150 9.03 15.02 -14.74
CA ALA A 150 10.03 16.02 -15.10
C ALA A 150 9.40 17.26 -15.73
N LEU A 151 8.38 17.07 -16.57
CA LEU A 151 7.62 18.14 -17.20
C LEU A 151 6.84 18.96 -16.15
N SER A 152 6.15 18.31 -15.21
CA SER A 152 5.39 18.99 -14.17
C SER A 152 6.27 19.89 -13.30
N ARG A 153 7.48 19.44 -12.93
CA ARG A 153 8.45 20.26 -12.20
C ARG A 153 8.97 21.47 -12.99
N ARG A 154 8.95 21.42 -14.32
CA ARG A 154 9.34 22.56 -15.18
C ARG A 154 8.21 23.59 -15.28
N LEU A 155 6.97 23.14 -15.33
CA LEU A 155 5.78 24.00 -15.45
C LEU A 155 5.31 24.61 -14.13
N ALA A 156 5.64 23.99 -12.99
CA ALA A 156 5.30 24.49 -11.65
C ALA A 156 6.25 25.59 -11.12
N LYS A 157 7.19 26.03 -11.95
CA LYS A 157 8.02 27.23 -11.71
C LYS A 157 7.43 28.39 -12.49
#